data_AF-A0A6N9RD86-F1
#
_entry.id   AF-A0A6N9RD86-F1
#
_cell.length_a   1.000
_cell.length_b   1.000
_cell.length_c   1.000
_cell.angle_alpha   90.00
_cell.angle_beta   90.00
_cell.angle_gamma   90.00
#
_symmetry.space_group_name_H-M   'P 1'
#
loop_
_entity.id
_entity.type
_entity.pdbx_description
1 polymer ?
#
loop_
_entity_poly.entity_id
_entity_poly.type
_entity_poly.pdbx_seq_one_letter_code
_entity_poly.pdbx_strand_id
1 'polypeptide(L)' 'DTRTSIFDADASIALDGTFIKIVAWYDNEWGYSNKCLEMARVVSK' A
#
# COMPACT_ATOMS: atom_id res chain seq x y z
N ASP A 1 -1.84 8.07 -6.97
CA ASP A 1 -1.29 6.76 -7.43
C ASP A 1 -2.33 5.66 -7.19
N THR A 2 -2.56 4.71 -8.11
CA THR A 2 -3.64 3.71 -7.96
C THR A 2 -3.30 2.56 -7.01
N ARG A 3 -2.01 2.41 -6.66
CA ARG A 3 -1.54 1.36 -5.75
C ARG A 3 -1.97 1.71 -4.32
N THR A 4 -2.45 0.70 -3.59
CA THR A 4 -2.94 0.86 -2.21
C THR A 4 -1.84 0.88 -1.16
N SER A 5 -0.60 0.53 -1.53
CA SER A 5 0.58 0.59 -0.67
C SER A 5 1.83 0.54 -1.54
N ILE A 6 2.73 1.50 -1.36
CA ILE A 6 3.98 1.64 -2.10
C ILE A 6 5.11 1.60 -1.08
N PHE A 7 5.87 0.51 -1.08
CA PHE A 7 7.00 0.33 -0.19
C PHE A 7 8.10 1.35 -0.50
N ASP A 8 8.60 2.01 0.54
CA ASP A 8 9.70 2.97 0.47
C ASP A 8 10.91 2.37 1.18
N ALA A 9 11.87 1.88 0.38
CA ALA A 9 13.06 1.23 0.88
C ALA A 9 14.01 2.21 1.58
N ASP A 10 14.09 3.44 1.09
CA ASP A 10 15.02 4.46 1.58
C ASP A 10 14.54 5.07 2.91
N ALA A 11 13.23 5.14 3.12
CA ALA A 11 12.64 5.56 4.41
C ALA A 11 12.52 4.42 5.43
N SER A 12 12.64 3.16 5.01
CA SER A 12 12.60 2.00 5.90
C SER A 12 13.95 1.78 6.58
N ILE A 13 13.94 1.26 7.82
CA ILE A 13 15.17 1.04 8.60
C ILE A 13 15.11 -0.25 9.41
N ALA A 14 16.17 -1.05 9.34
CA ALA A 14 16.40 -2.21 10.19
C ALA A 14 17.37 -1.84 11.32
N LEU A 15 17.01 -2.14 12.56
CA LEU A 15 17.93 -1.99 13.71
C LEU A 15 18.85 -3.22 13.81
N ASP A 16 18.29 -4.42 13.62
CA ASP A 16 19.00 -5.70 13.60
C ASP A 16 18.26 -6.73 12.71
N GLY A 17 18.69 -8.00 12.75
CA GLY A 17 18.10 -9.09 11.94
C GLY A 17 16.69 -9.52 12.34
N THR A 18 16.15 -8.99 13.44
CA THR A 18 14.84 -9.33 14.00
C THR A 18 13.91 -8.14 14.17
N PHE A 19 14.43 -6.90 14.20
CA PHE A 19 13.65 -5.69 14.44
C PHE A 19 13.79 -4.67 13.31
N ILE A 20 12.69 -4.47 12.57
CA ILE A 20 12.65 -3.67 11.34
C ILE A 20 11.43 -2.74 11.36
N LYS A 21 11.63 -1.48 11.01
CA LYS A 21 10.57 -0.51 10.71
C LYS A 21 10.43 -0.38 9.19
N ILE A 22 9.23 -0.67 8.69
CA ILE A 22 8.87 -0.54 7.28
C ILE A 22 8.03 0.71 7.08
N VAL A 23 8.32 1.47 6.03
CA VAL A 23 7.53 2.61 5.58
C VAL A 23 6.89 2.27 4.23
N ALA A 24 5.58 2.52 4.14
CA ALA A 24 4.86 2.41 2.89
C ALA A 24 3.86 3.56 2.76
N TRP A 25 3.86 4.18 1.58
CA TRP A 25 2.99 5.30 1.25
C TRP A 25 1.74 4.81 0.54
N TYR A 26 0.64 5.54 0.73
CA TYR A 26 -0.54 5.36 -0.10
C TYR A 26 -1.26 6.69 -0.28
N ASP A 27 -1.83 6.84 -1.48
CA ASP A 27 -2.75 7.91 -1.79
C ASP A 27 -4.12 7.53 -1.23
N ASN A 28 -4.51 8.19 -0.13
CA ASN A 28 -5.70 7.84 0.65
C ASN A 28 -7.01 8.06 -0.11
N GLU A 29 -7.03 8.96 -1.10
CA GLU A 29 -8.20 9.20 -1.92
C GLU A 29 -8.15 8.31 -3.17
N TRP A 30 -7.11 8.46 -3.99
CA TRP A 30 -7.07 7.83 -5.30
C TRP A 30 -6.88 6.30 -5.21
N GLY A 31 -5.99 5.84 -4.34
CA GLY A 31 -5.73 4.41 -4.16
C GLY A 31 -6.97 3.67 -3.64
N TYR A 32 -7.68 4.28 -2.67
CA TYR A 32 -8.90 3.71 -2.11
C TYR A 32 -10.04 3.66 -3.12
N SER A 33 -10.31 4.78 -3.82
CA SER A 33 -11.39 4.84 -4.83
C SER A 33 -11.21 3.79 -5.94
N ASN A 34 -9.97 3.60 -6.41
CA ASN A 34 -9.70 2.57 -7.43
C ASN A 34 -9.94 1.15 -6.90
N LYS A 35 -9.57 0.88 -5.64
CA LYS A 35 -9.77 -0.45 -5.04
C LYS A 35 -11.25 -0.77 -4.81
N CYS A 36 -12.09 0.23 -4.50
CA CYS A 36 -13.54 0.04 -4.43
C CYS A 36 -14.13 -0.42 -5.77
N LEU A 37 -13.72 0.19 -6.89
CA LEU A 37 -14.17 -0.21 -8.23
C LEU A 37 -13.68 -1.61 -8.61
N GLU A 38 -12.45 -1.95 -8.25
CA GLU A 38 -11.92 -3.31 -8.45
C GLU A 38 -12.71 -4.34 -7.65
N MET A 39 -13.02 -4.06 -6.38
CA MET A 39 -13.84 -4.92 -5.54
C MET A 39 -15.25 -5.10 -6.10
N ALA A 40 -15.90 -4.03 -6.58
CA ALA A 40 -17.18 -4.12 -7.25
C ALA A 40 -17.13 -5.06 -8.48
N ARG A 41 -16.04 -5.01 -9.26
CA ARG A 41 -15.83 -5.93 -10.41
C ARG A 41 -15.64 -7.37 -9.96
N VAL A 42 -14.92 -7.62 -8.87
CA VAL A 42 -14.72 -8.96 -8.31
C VAL A 42 -16.05 -9.55 -7.82
N VAL A 43 -16.87 -8.77 -7.13
CA VAL A 43 -18.17 -9.20 -6.60
C VAL A 43 -19.22 -9.38 -7.68
N SER A 44 -19.14 -8.63 -8.78
CA SER A 44 -20.09 -8.74 -9.90
C SER A 44 -19.86 -9.93 -10.84
N LYS A 45 -18.79 -10.71 -10.61
CA LYS A 45 -18.50 -11.95 -11.33
C LYS A 45 -19.13 -13.14 -10.60
#